data_AF-A0A420FSL7-F1
#
_entry.id   AF-A0A420FSL7-F1
#
_cell.length_a   1.000
_cell.length_b   1.000
_cell.length_c   1.000
_cell.angle_alpha   90.00
_cell.angle_beta   90.00
_cell.angle_gamma   90.00
#
_symmetry.space_group_name_H-M   'P 1'
#
loop_
_entity.id
_entity.type
_entity.pdbx_description
1 polymer ?
#
loop_
_entity_poly.entity_id
_entity_poly.type
_entity_poly.pdbx_seq_one_letter_code
_entity_poly.pdbx_strand_id
1 'polypeptide(L)'
;MQIPISEAIQQLRDELRQAILEGEGQDIVFTPNGVEIELAVKFTVEAKAGGSFKLLALLDMSTEAKASRERQHSIKLSLSVADRDGQPIKIRSRSDAGDLPQ
;
A
#
# COMPACT_ATOMS: atom_id res chain seq x y z
N MET A 1 10.64 -7.31 -9.87
CA MET A 1 11.46 -7.97 -8.83
C MET A 1 10.51 -8.64 -7.86
N GLN A 2 10.66 -9.92 -7.53
CA GLN A 2 9.84 -10.58 -6.49
C GLN A 2 10.57 -10.44 -5.16
N ILE A 3 10.04 -9.61 -4.26
CA ILE A 3 10.57 -9.46 -2.90
C ILE A 3 9.94 -10.56 -2.03
N PRO A 4 10.71 -11.36 -1.28
CA PRO A 4 10.18 -12.28 -0.28
C PRO A 4 9.28 -11.56 0.73
N ILE A 5 8.17 -12.17 1.14
CA ILE A 5 7.24 -11.56 2.10
C ILE A 5 7.94 -11.14 3.42
N SER A 6 8.94 -11.90 3.85
CA SER A 6 9.74 -11.60 5.03
C SER A 6 10.55 -10.31 4.89
N GLU A 7 11.08 -10.04 3.70
CA GLU A 7 11.85 -8.83 3.41
C GLU A 7 10.92 -7.61 3.32
N ALA A 8 9.75 -7.76 2.69
CA ALA A 8 8.73 -6.71 2.67
C ALA A 8 8.23 -6.35 4.08
N ILE A 9 8.00 -7.34 4.95
CA ILE A 9 7.63 -7.11 6.35
C ILE A 9 8.75 -6.43 7.12
N GLN A 10 10.01 -6.81 6.87
CA GLN A 10 11.16 -6.19 7.52
C GLN A 10 11.28 -4.71 7.13
N GLN A 11 11.17 -4.41 5.84
CA GLN A 11 11.19 -3.03 5.35
C GLN A 11 10.06 -2.19 5.96
N LEU A 12 8.82 -2.70 5.96
CA LEU A 12 7.69 -2.03 6.60
C LEU A 12 7.97 -1.74 8.09
N ARG A 13 8.56 -2.69 8.81
CA ARG A 13 8.92 -2.51 10.22
C ARG A 13 9.94 -1.40 10.41
N ASP A 14 10.93 -1.32 9.54
CA ASP A 14 11.99 -0.32 9.63
C ASP A 14 11.45 1.08 9.29
N GLU A 15 10.58 1.20 8.28
CA GLU A 15 9.86 2.43 7.96
C GLU A 15 8.95 2.89 9.11
N LEU A 16 8.20 1.96 9.73
CA LEU A 16 7.37 2.29 10.89
C LEU A 16 8.20 2.73 12.11
N ARG A 17 9.35 2.09 12.36
CA ARG A 17 10.26 2.52 13.43
C ARG A 17 10.81 3.92 13.15
N GLN A 18 11.18 4.19 11.92
CA GLN A 18 11.65 5.52 11.51
C GLN A 18 10.55 6.58 11.70
N ALA A 19 9.31 6.27 11.30
CA ALA A 19 8.17 7.16 11.48
C ALA A 19 7.88 7.46 12.97
N ILE A 20 8.09 6.49 13.87
CA ILE A 20 7.97 6.70 15.32
C ILE A 20 9.02 7.70 15.82
N LEU A 21 10.26 7.56 15.39
CA LEU A 21 11.35 8.46 15.78
C LEU A 21 11.12 9.88 15.25
N GLU A 22 10.69 10.01 14.00
CA GLU A 22 10.37 11.31 13.39
C GLU A 22 9.12 11.98 14.00
N GLY A 23 8.21 11.16 14.54
CA GLY A 23 7.01 11.61 15.23
C GLY A 23 7.23 12.10 16.66
N GLU A 24 8.43 11.94 17.23
CA GLU A 24 8.71 12.37 18.60
C GLU A 24 8.54 13.90 18.74
N GLY A 25 7.72 14.32 19.70
CA GLY A 25 7.45 15.74 19.97
C GLY A 25 6.45 16.41 19.02
N GLN A 26 5.86 15.67 18.06
CA GLN A 26 4.82 16.21 17.17
C GLN A 26 3.47 16.37 17.91
N ASP A 27 2.72 17.42 17.54
CA ASP A 27 1.40 17.72 18.11
C ASP A 27 0.29 16.77 17.67
N ILE A 28 0.46 16.16 16.50
CA ILE A 28 -0.49 15.24 15.89
C ILE A 28 0.15 13.86 15.87
N VAL A 29 -0.53 12.90 16.48
CA VAL A 29 -0.07 11.52 16.60
C VAL A 29 -1.00 10.61 15.79
N PHE A 30 -0.38 9.67 15.07
CA PHE A 30 -1.09 8.63 14.35
C PHE A 30 -0.94 7.30 15.08
N THR A 31 -2.05 6.62 15.33
CA THR A 31 -2.08 5.28 15.92
C THR A 31 -2.53 4.28 14.87
N PRO A 32 -1.69 3.30 14.48
CA PRO A 32 -2.12 2.20 13.63
C PRO A 32 -3.22 1.40 14.32
N ASN A 33 -4.36 1.24 13.66
CA ASN A 33 -5.51 0.48 14.16
C ASN A 33 -5.83 -0.75 13.29
N GLY A 34 -5.18 -0.88 12.14
CA GLY A 34 -5.30 -2.03 11.25
C GLY A 34 -4.27 -2.02 10.13
N VAL A 35 -3.94 -3.21 9.65
CA VAL A 35 -3.11 -3.43 8.47
C VAL A 35 -3.79 -4.45 7.57
N GLU A 36 -3.93 -4.10 6.29
CA GLU A 36 -4.45 -4.96 5.24
C GLU A 36 -3.36 -5.17 4.19
N ILE A 37 -3.11 -6.43 3.81
CA ILE A 37 -2.07 -6.80 2.86
C ILE A 37 -2.72 -7.57 1.72
N GLU A 38 -2.56 -7.07 0.50
CA GLU A 38 -3.02 -7.73 -0.72
C GLU A 38 -1.82 -8.34 -1.46
N LEU A 39 -1.79 -9.68 -1.54
CA LEU A 39 -0.74 -10.42 -2.23
C LEU A 39 -1.21 -10.98 -3.57
N ALA A 40 -0.57 -10.53 -4.65
CA ALA A 40 -0.73 -11.15 -5.96
C ALA A 40 0.08 -12.46 -6.04
N VAL A 41 -0.57 -13.62 -5.95
CA VAL A 41 0.07 -14.93 -6.15
C VAL A 41 0.01 -15.31 -7.63
N LYS A 42 1.17 -15.63 -8.23
CA LYS A 42 1.23 -16.17 -9.60
C LYS A 42 1.50 -17.67 -9.55
N PHE A 43 0.58 -18.46 -10.09
CA PHE A 43 0.86 -19.85 -10.44
C PHE A 43 1.55 -19.88 -11.81
N THR A 44 2.74 -20.47 -11.88
CA THR A 44 3.45 -20.68 -13.15
C THR A 44 3.33 -22.16 -13.51
N VAL A 45 2.62 -22.47 -14.60
CA VAL A 45 2.55 -23.84 -15.12
C VAL A 45 3.78 -24.05 -16.00
N GLU A 46 4.75 -24.83 -15.50
CA GLU A 46 5.86 -25.31 -16.33
C GLU A 46 5.34 -26.43 -17.24
N ALA A 47 5.09 -26.11 -18.51
CA ALA A 47 4.84 -27.10 -19.53
C ALA A 47 6.14 -27.87 -19.79
N LYS A 48 6.31 -29.04 -19.16
CA LYS A 48 7.38 -29.98 -19.50
C LYS A 48 7.27 -30.34 -20.98
N ALA A 49 8.33 -30.05 -21.71
CA ALA A 49 8.47 -30.24 -23.14
C ALA A 49 8.12 -31.68 -23.56
N GLY A 50 7.09 -31.82 -24.40
CA GLY A 50 6.70 -33.09 -24.99
C GLY A 50 5.28 -33.09 -25.56
N GLY A 51 4.93 -32.17 -26.46
CA GLY A 51 3.59 -32.19 -27.06
C GLY A 51 3.32 -31.12 -28.11
N SER A 52 3.41 -31.52 -29.38
CA SER A 52 2.74 -31.04 -30.60
C SER A 52 2.06 -29.66 -30.60
N PHE A 53 2.49 -28.80 -31.54
CA PHE A 53 1.83 -27.68 -32.28
C PHE A 53 0.71 -26.79 -31.67
N LYS A 54 0.04 -27.16 -30.58
CA LYS A 54 -1.03 -26.41 -29.90
C LYS A 54 -0.53 -25.28 -28.99
N LEU A 55 0.78 -25.22 -28.76
CA LEU A 55 1.47 -24.29 -27.87
C LEU A 55 1.87 -22.98 -28.56
N LEU A 56 1.84 -22.91 -29.89
CA LEU A 56 2.06 -21.67 -30.64
C LEU A 56 0.82 -20.76 -30.65
N ALA A 57 -0.40 -21.33 -30.76
CA ALA A 57 -1.65 -20.57 -30.74
C ALA A 57 -1.95 -19.87 -29.39
N LEU A 58 -1.24 -20.27 -28.32
CA LEU A 58 -1.37 -19.70 -26.98
C LEU A 58 -0.34 -18.57 -26.76
N LEU A 59 0.69 -18.52 -27.61
CA LEU A 59 1.76 -17.52 -27.56
C LEU A 59 1.28 -16.18 -28.12
N ASP A 60 0.45 -16.19 -29.16
CA ASP A 60 -0.10 -14.98 -29.79
C ASP A 60 -1.05 -14.21 -28.86
N MET A 61 -1.75 -14.92 -27.97
CA MET A 61 -2.59 -14.30 -26.92
C MET A 61 -1.77 -13.80 -25.71
N SER A 62 -0.50 -14.23 -25.59
CA SER A 62 0.38 -13.82 -24.49
C SER A 62 1.13 -12.51 -24.76
N THR A 63 1.23 -12.09 -26.02
CA THR A 63 1.93 -10.87 -26.44
C THR A 63 1.09 -9.60 -26.28
N GLU A 64 -0.23 -9.64 -26.46
CA GLU A 64 -1.13 -8.50 -26.20
C GLU A 64 -1.44 -8.30 -24.70
N ALA A 65 -1.16 -9.30 -23.86
CA ALA A 65 -1.23 -9.20 -22.40
C ALA A 65 0.05 -8.61 -21.75
N LYS A 66 0.94 -7.99 -22.54
CA LYS A 66 2.08 -7.18 -22.07
C LYS A 66 1.68 -5.74 -21.69
N ALA A 67 0.40 -5.48 -21.42
CA ALA A 67 0.08 -4.40 -20.51
C ALA A 67 0.66 -4.79 -19.15
N SER A 68 1.78 -4.16 -18.79
CA SER A 68 2.49 -4.29 -17.53
C SER A 68 1.52 -4.26 -16.35
N ARG A 69 0.97 -5.42 -15.99
CA ARG A 69 0.45 -5.65 -14.66
C ARG A 69 1.70 -5.88 -13.82
N GLU A 70 2.37 -4.77 -13.51
CA GLU A 70 3.34 -4.75 -12.43
C GLU A 70 2.66 -5.43 -11.25
N ARG A 71 3.22 -6.56 -10.84
CA ARG A 71 2.72 -7.32 -9.69
C ARG A 71 3.13 -6.53 -8.46
N GLN A 72 2.36 -5.50 -8.17
CA GLN A 72 2.58 -4.65 -7.02
C GLN A 72 1.83 -5.28 -5.85
N HIS A 73 2.57 -5.68 -4.82
CA HIS A 73 1.99 -5.98 -3.52
C HIS A 73 1.47 -4.66 -2.94
N SER A 74 0.21 -4.62 -2.52
CA SER A 74 -0.40 -3.42 -1.94
C SER A 74 -0.52 -3.60 -0.43
N ILE A 75 -0.10 -2.58 0.32
CA ILE A 75 -0.26 -2.51 1.77
C ILE A 75 -1.12 -1.29 2.07
N LYS A 76 -2.19 -1.51 2.85
CA LYS A 76 -3.06 -0.44 3.33
C LYS A 76 -2.97 -0.38 4.85
N LEU A 77 -2.54 0.77 5.37
CA LEU A 77 -2.58 1.07 6.80
C LEU A 77 -3.80 1.91 7.12
N SER A 78 -4.51 1.52 8.17
CA SER A 78 -5.55 2.33 8.79
C SER A 78 -4.98 2.99 10.05
N LEU A 79 -5.04 4.32 10.10
CA LEU A 79 -4.50 5.13 11.18
C LEU A 79 -5.61 5.94 11.84
N SER A 80 -5.66 5.92 13.17
CA SER A 80 -6.42 6.89 13.96
C SER A 80 -5.55 8.12 14.20
N VAL A 81 -6.17 9.30 14.30
CA VAL A 81 -5.50 10.57 14.57
C VAL A 81 -5.89 11.06 15.96
N ALA A 82 -4.90 11.49 16.75
CA ALA A 82 -5.07 12.09 18.06
C ALA A 82 -4.04 13.20 18.30
N ASP A 83 -4.21 14.00 19.35
CA ASP A 83 -3.17 14.91 19.80
C ASP A 83 -2.07 14.16 20.58
N ARG A 84 -1.04 14.90 21.00
CA ARG A 84 0.07 14.39 21.83
C ARG A 84 -0.35 13.70 23.13
N ASP A 85 -1.55 13.99 23.65
CA ASP A 85 -2.11 13.42 24.87
C ASP A 85 -3.10 12.28 24.58
N GLY A 86 -3.24 11.90 23.30
CA GLY A 86 -4.16 10.86 22.84
C GLY A 86 -5.61 11.30 22.74
N GLN A 87 -5.90 12.61 22.79
CA GLN A 87 -7.27 13.12 22.70
C GLN A 87 -7.71 13.36 21.24
N PRO A 88 -9.01 13.26 20.94
CA PRO A 88 -9.52 13.55 19.61
C PRO A 88 -9.28 15.00 19.18
N ILE A 89 -8.65 15.17 18.02
CA ILE A 89 -8.45 16.49 17.40
C ILE A 89 -9.74 16.94 16.70
N LYS A 90 -10.17 18.18 16.96
CA LYS A 90 -11.30 18.82 16.27
C LYS A 90 -10.78 19.88 15.29
N ILE A 91 -10.99 19.67 14.00
CA ILE A 91 -10.75 20.70 12.98
C ILE A 91 -11.98 21.58 12.90
N ARG A 92 -11.88 22.84 13.34
CA ARG A 92 -12.94 23.83 13.14
C ARG A 92 -12.59 24.66 11.91
N SER A 93 -13.46 24.67 10.91
CA SER A 93 -13.45 25.75 9.94
C SER A 93 -13.90 27.01 10.67
N ARG A 94 -13.02 28.01 10.76
CA ARG A 94 -13.46 29.35 11.11
C ARG A 94 -14.20 29.85 9.88
N SER A 95 -15.52 29.75 9.87
CA SER A 95 -16.33 30.61 9.01
C SER A 95 -16.16 32.03 9.54
N ASP A 96 -15.25 32.75 8.92
CA ASP A 96 -15.15 34.20 8.85
C ASP A 96 -16.46 34.79 8.28
N ALA A 97 -17.55 34.64 9.04
CA ALA A 97 -18.77 35.42 8.90
C ALA A 97 -18.60 36.77 9.62
N GLY A 98 -17.58 37.52 9.21
CA GLY A 98 -17.16 38.73 9.91
C GLY A 98 -16.43 39.72 9.02
N ASP A 99 -16.91 39.95 7.79
CA ASP A 99 -16.86 41.26 7.13
C ASP A 99 -17.55 41.20 5.76
N LEU A 100 -18.86 41.47 5.74
CA LEU A 100 -19.49 42.06 4.56
C LEU A 100 -20.09 43.38 5.03
N PRO A 101 -19.50 44.54 4.67
CA PRO A 101 -20.16 45.81 4.88
C PRO A 101 -21.50 45.80 4.13
N GLN A 102 -22.58 46.12 4.86
CA GLN A 102 -23.90 46.42 4.29
C GLN A 102 -23.86 47.75 3.53
#